data_AF-A0A0E2AQI6-F1
#
_entry.id   AF-A0A0E2AQI6-F1
#
_cell.length_a   1.000
_cell.length_b   1.000
_cell.length_c   1.000
_cell.angle_alpha   90.00
_cell.angle_beta   90.00
_cell.angle_gamma   90.00
#
_symmetry.space_group_name_H-M   'P 1'
#
loop_
_entity.id
_entity.type
_entity.pdbx_description
1 polymer ?
#
loop_
_entity_poly.entity_id
_entity_poly.type
_entity_poly.pdbx_seq_one_letter_code
_entity_poly.pdbx_strand_id
1 'polypeptide(L)'
;MDIIDRIKQYLNHKGISDYRFEKTLSLSKGYINKAKNPTADILMKMCGIYTDISTEWLLRGEGEMLREKREDLGLHRAESASTDENSLIYKMYKEKDDENKTLIKQNAVLEERIRQLEADNESLRSQSGADRITDTFSDLPLVDYEEDYPPVERPSSSKHPLAGKA
;
A
#
# COMPACT_ATOMS: atom_id res chain seq x y z
N MET A 1 -38.48 -12.06 -9.58
CA MET A 1 -38.24 -11.13 -10.69
C MET A 1 -37.05 -11.63 -11.46
N ASP A 2 -37.22 -11.88 -12.76
CA ASP A 2 -36.13 -12.34 -13.63
C ASP A 2 -35.25 -11.16 -14.09
N ILE A 3 -34.09 -11.46 -14.67
CA ILE A 3 -33.18 -10.46 -15.23
C ILE A 3 -33.84 -9.68 -16.38
N ILE A 4 -34.69 -10.32 -17.18
CA ILE A 4 -35.44 -9.67 -18.26
C ILE A 4 -36.44 -8.65 -17.69
N ASP A 5 -37.11 -9.01 -16.59
CA ASP A 5 -38.04 -8.09 -15.92
C ASP A 5 -37.29 -6.87 -15.38
N ARG A 6 -36.09 -7.07 -14.82
CA ARG A 6 -35.21 -5.98 -14.35
C ARG A 6 -34.74 -5.08 -15.48
N ILE A 7 -34.36 -5.65 -16.63
CA ILE A 7 -34.02 -4.87 -17.82
C ILE A 7 -35.23 -4.03 -18.25
N LYS A 8 -36.42 -4.63 -18.37
CA LYS A 8 -37.66 -3.91 -18.75
C LYS A 8 -38.00 -2.80 -17.76
N GLN A 9 -37.85 -3.06 -16.46
CA GLN A 9 -38.07 -2.05 -15.43
C GLN A 9 -37.13 -0.85 -15.59
N TYR A 10 -35.84 -1.10 -15.83
CA TYR A 10 -34.86 -0.06 -16.10
C TYR A 10 -35.19 0.75 -17.37
N LEU A 11 -35.56 0.06 -18.47
CA LEU A 11 -35.93 0.72 -19.72
C LEU A 11 -37.16 1.61 -19.56
N ASN A 12 -38.18 1.13 -18.85
CA ASN A 12 -39.38 1.90 -18.53
C ASN A 12 -39.03 3.14 -17.69
N HIS A 13 -38.17 2.98 -16.68
CA HIS A 13 -37.71 4.10 -15.85
C HIS A 13 -36.96 5.17 -16.67
N LYS A 14 -36.17 4.76 -17.67
CA LYS A 14 -35.44 5.68 -18.57
C LYS A 14 -36.23 6.19 -19.75
N GLY A 15 -37.48 5.74 -19.96
CA GLY A 15 -38.26 6.05 -21.16
C GLY A 15 -37.62 5.53 -22.45
N ILE A 16 -36.86 4.43 -22.38
CA ILE A 16 -36.22 3.80 -23.53
C ILE A 16 -37.16 2.73 -24.07
N SER A 17 -37.59 2.87 -25.32
CA SER A 17 -38.39 1.84 -26.00
C SER A 17 -37.56 0.58 -26.24
N ASP A 18 -38.21 -0.60 -26.18
CA ASP A 18 -37.64 -1.90 -26.56
C ASP A 18 -36.86 -1.85 -27.88
N TYR A 19 -37.45 -1.24 -28.91
CA TYR A 19 -36.83 -1.11 -30.23
C TYR A 19 -35.48 -0.36 -30.18
N ARG A 20 -35.42 0.74 -29.42
CA ARG A 20 -34.19 1.53 -29.25
C ARG A 20 -33.14 0.72 -28.50
N PHE A 21 -33.52 0.05 -27.41
CA PHE A 21 -32.61 -0.83 -26.66
C PHE A 21 -32.02 -1.93 -27.55
N GLU A 22 -32.87 -2.66 -28.28
CA GLU A 22 -32.44 -3.73 -29.18
C GLU A 22 -31.50 -3.21 -30.27
N LYS A 23 -31.84 -2.06 -30.88
CA LYS A 23 -30.99 -1.44 -31.90
C LYS A 23 -29.64 -0.99 -31.34
N THR A 24 -29.62 -0.39 -30.15
CA THR A 24 -28.41 0.09 -29.49
C THR A 24 -27.45 -1.05 -29.15
N LEU A 25 -27.97 -2.23 -28.81
CA LEU A 25 -27.18 -3.43 -28.50
C LEU A 25 -26.93 -4.33 -29.71
N SER A 26 -27.35 -3.91 -30.92
CA SER A 26 -27.31 -4.70 -32.15
C SER A 26 -27.99 -6.07 -32.01
N LEU A 27 -29.14 -6.10 -31.33
CA LEU A 27 -29.97 -7.28 -31.11
C LEU A 27 -31.06 -7.40 -32.19
N SER A 28 -31.58 -8.62 -32.35
CA SER A 28 -32.70 -8.86 -33.26
C SER A 28 -33.99 -8.24 -32.72
N LYS A 29 -34.90 -7.86 -33.64
CA LYS A 29 -36.19 -7.27 -33.29
C LYS A 29 -37.03 -8.23 -32.42
N GLY A 30 -37.49 -7.76 -31.28
CA GLY A 30 -38.26 -8.52 -30.30
C GLY A 30 -37.42 -9.46 -29.43
N TYR A 31 -36.09 -9.32 -29.43
CA TYR A 31 -35.20 -10.05 -28.52
C TYR A 31 -35.65 -9.93 -27.07
N ILE A 32 -35.95 -8.73 -26.57
CA ILE A 32 -36.27 -8.51 -25.14
C ILE A 32 -37.58 -9.19 -24.72
N ASN A 33 -38.44 -9.50 -25.68
CA ASN A 33 -39.71 -10.19 -25.45
C ASN A 33 -39.61 -11.71 -25.58
N LYS A 34 -38.54 -12.21 -26.21
CA LYS A 34 -38.31 -13.66 -26.42
C LYS A 34 -37.24 -14.23 -25.51
N ALA A 35 -36.28 -13.40 -25.10
CA ALA A 35 -35.19 -13.82 -24.24
C ALA A 35 -35.71 -14.16 -22.84
N LYS A 36 -35.14 -15.22 -22.25
CA LYS A 36 -35.27 -15.55 -20.83
C LYS A 36 -33.94 -15.32 -20.11
N ASN A 37 -32.85 -15.81 -20.70
CA ASN A 37 -31.50 -15.67 -20.16
C ASN A 37 -30.61 -14.92 -21.17
N PRO A 38 -30.38 -13.61 -21.00
CA PRO A 38 -29.37 -12.89 -21.75
C PRO A 38 -27.98 -13.49 -21.54
N THR A 39 -27.16 -13.52 -22.59
CA THR A 39 -25.76 -13.94 -22.46
C THR A 39 -24.95 -12.87 -21.72
N ALA A 40 -23.83 -13.28 -21.12
CA ALA A 40 -22.91 -12.37 -20.45
C ALA A 40 -22.48 -11.20 -21.36
N ASP A 41 -22.21 -11.45 -22.64
CA ASP A 41 -21.83 -10.42 -23.61
C ASP A 41 -22.87 -9.32 -23.77
N ILE A 42 -24.16 -9.69 -23.75
CA ILE A 42 -25.26 -8.72 -23.87
C ILE A 42 -25.35 -7.89 -22.60
N LEU A 43 -25.21 -8.52 -21.43
CA LEU A 43 -25.21 -7.84 -20.14
C LEU A 43 -24.02 -6.89 -20.01
N MET A 44 -22.83 -7.30 -20.45
CA MET A 44 -21.64 -6.45 -20.47
C MET A 44 -21.83 -5.23 -21.37
N LYS A 45 -22.31 -5.43 -22.60
CA LYS A 45 -22.61 -4.31 -23.52
C LYS A 45 -23.66 -3.37 -22.93
N MET A 46 -24.68 -3.93 -22.30
CA MET A 46 -25.75 -3.17 -21.65
C MET A 46 -25.17 -2.28 -20.54
N CYS A 47 -24.39 -2.86 -19.62
CA CYS A 47 -23.74 -2.12 -18.53
C CYS A 47 -22.70 -1.10 -19.02
N GLY A 48 -22.07 -1.34 -20.18
CA GLY A 48 -21.15 -0.40 -20.79
C GLY A 48 -21.83 0.83 -21.42
N ILE A 49 -23.06 0.67 -21.93
CA ILE A 49 -23.83 1.75 -22.56
C ILE A 49 -24.66 2.51 -21.52
N TYR A 50 -25.27 1.78 -20.59
CA TYR A 50 -26.12 2.30 -19.52
C TYR A 50 -25.32 2.31 -18.22
N THR A 51 -24.38 3.24 -18.09
CA THR A 51 -23.38 3.28 -17.02
C THR A 51 -23.93 3.56 -15.63
N ASP A 52 -25.17 4.04 -15.57
CA ASP A 52 -25.93 4.38 -14.39
C ASP A 52 -26.80 3.23 -13.87
N ILE A 53 -26.86 2.10 -14.56
CA ILE A 53 -27.49 0.90 -14.00
C ILE A 53 -26.56 0.21 -12.98
N SER A 54 -27.10 -0.26 -11.87
CA SER A 54 -26.39 -1.10 -10.91
C SER A 54 -26.28 -2.53 -11.42
N THR A 55 -25.04 -3.03 -11.55
CA THR A 55 -24.77 -4.42 -11.93
C THR A 55 -25.26 -5.40 -10.87
N GLU A 56 -25.17 -5.03 -9.59
CA GLU A 56 -25.60 -5.87 -8.47
C GLU A 56 -27.10 -6.06 -8.47
N TRP A 57 -27.82 -4.97 -8.69
CA TRP A 57 -29.26 -5.03 -8.85
C TRP A 57 -29.66 -5.82 -10.10
N LEU A 58 -28.99 -5.60 -11.22
CA LEU A 58 -29.30 -6.31 -12.47
C LEU A 58 -29.06 -7.82 -12.35
N LEU A 59 -27.95 -8.25 -11.77
CA LEU A 59 -27.56 -9.65 -11.73
C LEU A 59 -28.17 -10.41 -10.55
N ARG A 60 -28.10 -9.84 -9.34
CA ARG A 60 -28.58 -10.49 -8.11
C ARG A 60 -29.97 -10.06 -7.69
N GLY A 61 -30.48 -8.94 -8.20
CA GLY A 61 -31.76 -8.38 -7.75
C GLY A 61 -31.65 -7.67 -6.39
N GLU A 62 -30.43 -7.35 -5.95
CA GLU A 62 -30.14 -6.77 -4.64
C GLU A 62 -29.73 -5.29 -4.78
N GLY A 63 -30.15 -4.47 -3.83
CA GLY A 63 -29.79 -3.05 -3.77
C GLY A 63 -30.64 -2.16 -4.68
N GLU A 64 -30.09 -0.99 -5.04
CA GLU A 64 -30.80 0.00 -5.86
C GLU A 64 -30.56 -0.22 -7.35
N MET A 65 -31.59 0.07 -8.16
CA MET A 65 -31.56 -0.09 -9.63
C MET A 65 -30.57 0.86 -10.29
N LEU A 66 -30.61 2.13 -9.90
CA LEU A 66 -29.69 3.13 -10.40
C LEU A 66 -28.50 3.20 -9.46
N ARG A 67 -27.32 3.32 -10.05
CA ARG A 67 -26.16 3.80 -9.33
C ARG A 67 -26.44 5.25 -9.01
N GLU A 68 -26.31 5.63 -7.75
CA GLU A 68 -26.12 7.03 -7.41
C GLU A 68 -25.07 7.58 -8.37
N LYS A 69 -25.44 8.63 -9.09
CA LYS A 69 -24.50 9.41 -9.88
C LYS A 69 -23.47 9.90 -8.86
N ARG A 70 -22.39 9.15 -8.69
CA ARG A 70 -21.16 9.68 -8.12
C ARG A 70 -20.78 10.72 -9.16
N GLU A 71 -21.21 11.95 -8.93
CA GLU A 71 -20.73 13.13 -9.65
C GLU A 71 -19.25 13.22 -9.37
N ASP A 72 -18.46 12.37 -10.02
CA ASP A 72 -17.04 12.21 -9.72
C ASP A 72 -16.73 12.39 -8.22
N LEU A 73 -17.54 11.78 -7.33
CA LEU A 73 -17.27 11.78 -5.89
C LEU A 73 -16.15 10.77 -5.57
N GLY A 74 -15.23 10.58 -6.51
CA GLY A 74 -13.86 10.14 -6.26
C GLY A 74 -13.06 11.14 -5.43
N LEU A 75 -13.64 12.28 -5.04
CA LEU A 75 -13.05 13.23 -4.09
C LEU A 75 -13.90 13.59 -2.85
N HIS A 76 -15.16 13.15 -2.72
CA HIS A 76 -16.05 13.71 -1.65
C HIS A 76 -16.93 12.72 -0.87
N ARG A 77 -16.63 11.41 -0.87
CA ARG A 77 -17.19 10.50 0.17
C ARG A 77 -16.54 10.70 1.57
N ALA A 78 -15.54 11.57 1.69
CA ALA A 78 -14.87 11.85 2.96
C ALA A 78 -15.35 13.12 3.68
N GLU A 79 -16.15 14.01 3.07
CA GLU A 79 -16.31 15.36 3.63
C GLU A 79 -17.30 15.56 4.78
N SER A 80 -18.02 14.53 5.21
CA SER A 80 -18.82 14.63 6.43
C SER A 80 -18.09 14.12 7.67
N ALA A 81 -16.84 13.65 7.52
CA ALA A 81 -15.95 13.26 8.63
C ALA A 81 -14.54 13.89 8.54
N SER A 82 -14.14 14.44 7.39
CA SER A 82 -12.73 14.77 7.11
C SER A 82 -12.25 16.14 7.59
N THR A 83 -13.09 17.05 8.08
CA THR A 83 -12.58 18.35 8.54
C THR A 83 -11.72 18.18 9.80
N ASP A 84 -12.12 17.27 10.70
CA ASP A 84 -11.37 16.96 11.91
C ASP A 84 -10.21 15.98 11.66
N GLU A 85 -10.36 15.01 10.76
CA GLU A 85 -9.27 14.08 10.41
C GLU A 85 -8.15 14.76 9.60
N ASN A 86 -8.49 15.63 8.64
CA ASN A 86 -7.48 16.44 7.94
C ASN A 86 -6.78 17.43 8.89
N SER A 87 -7.50 17.94 9.90
CA SER A 87 -6.93 18.78 10.96
C SER A 87 -5.98 17.98 11.86
N LEU A 88 -6.32 16.74 12.21
CA LEU A 88 -5.49 15.86 13.02
C LEU A 88 -4.23 15.40 12.28
N ILE A 89 -4.36 14.99 11.01
CA ILE A 89 -3.22 14.65 10.15
C ILE A 89 -2.25 15.82 10.08
N TYR A 90 -2.76 17.04 9.83
CA TYR A 90 -1.92 18.22 9.71
C TYR A 90 -1.19 18.57 11.03
N LYS A 91 -1.87 18.44 12.18
CA LYS A 91 -1.25 18.63 13.50
C LYS A 91 -0.13 17.61 13.75
N MET A 92 -0.36 16.33 13.45
CA MET A 92 0.64 15.28 13.60
C MET A 92 1.88 15.52 12.73
N TYR A 93 1.70 15.89 11.46
CA TYR A 93 2.82 16.21 10.59
C TYR A 93 3.62 17.41 11.10
N LYS A 94 2.93 18.46 11.54
CA LYS A 94 3.58 19.67 12.07
C LYS A 94 4.38 19.37 13.35
N GLU A 95 3.81 18.61 14.27
CA GLU A 95 4.49 18.19 15.51
C GLU A 95 5.72 17.33 15.21
N LYS A 96 5.62 16.40 14.27
CA LYS A 96 6.76 15.59 13.83
C LYS A 96 7.87 16.42 13.17
N ASP A 97 7.52 17.43 12.38
CA ASP A 97 8.50 18.35 11.80
C ASP A 97 9.20 19.19 12.87
N ASP A 98 8.46 19.65 13.88
CA ASP A 98 9.02 20.41 15.01
C ASP A 98 9.95 19.54 15.89
N GLU A 99 9.57 18.28 16.13
CA GLU A 99 10.42 17.29 16.81
C GLU A 99 11.70 17.02 16.01
N ASN A 100 11.57 16.78 14.71
CA ASN A 100 12.71 16.53 13.82
C ASN A 100 13.67 17.72 13.77
N LYS A 101 13.14 18.95 13.70
CA LYS A 101 13.93 20.18 13.78
C LYS A 101 14.69 20.30 15.09
N THR A 102 14.09 19.86 16.19
CA THR A 102 14.73 19.85 17.51
C THR A 102 15.84 18.81 17.58
N LEU A 103 15.60 17.60 17.08
CA LEU A 103 16.60 16.53 16.99
C LEU A 103 17.80 16.94 16.13
N ILE A 104 17.57 17.59 14.98
CA ILE A 104 18.65 18.13 14.13
C ILE A 104 19.53 19.13 14.89
N LYS A 105 18.92 20.03 15.68
CA LYS A 105 19.67 20.99 16.50
C LYS A 105 20.48 20.30 17.60
N GLN A 106 19.90 19.31 18.27
CA GLN A 106 20.59 18.55 19.32
C GLN A 106 21.77 17.77 18.73
N ASN A 107 21.59 17.12 17.58
CA ASN A 107 22.67 16.43 16.88
C ASN A 107 23.81 17.40 16.53
N ALA A 108 23.50 18.58 15.99
CA ALA A 108 24.53 19.58 15.69
C ALA A 108 25.33 20.01 16.94
N VAL A 109 24.66 20.18 18.09
CA VAL A 109 25.33 20.51 19.36
C VAL A 109 26.18 19.35 19.87
N LEU A 110 25.68 18.11 19.78
CA LEU A 110 26.41 16.91 20.19
C LEU A 110 27.65 16.69 19.33
N GLU A 111 27.54 16.86 18.01
CA GLU A 111 28.66 16.78 17.07
C GLU A 111 29.75 17.81 17.43
N GLU A 112 29.37 19.04 17.78
CA GLU A 112 30.34 20.05 18.22
C GLU A 112 30.98 19.70 19.56
N ARG A 113 30.21 19.15 20.50
CA ARG A 113 30.76 18.71 21.80
C ARG A 113 31.76 17.57 21.62
N ILE A 114 31.48 16.62 20.72
CA ILE A 114 32.39 15.54 20.38
C ILE A 114 33.69 16.12 19.80
N ARG A 115 33.59 17.04 18.82
CA ARG A 115 34.75 17.72 18.24
C ARG A 115 35.62 18.42 19.30
N GLN A 116 35.00 19.14 20.23
CA GLN A 116 35.74 19.83 21.29
C GLN A 116 36.44 18.82 22.23
N LEU A 117 35.77 17.75 22.62
CA LEU A 117 36.36 16.70 23.47
C LEU A 117 37.51 15.97 22.76
N GLU A 118 37.40 15.73 21.46
CA GLU A 118 38.47 15.17 20.65
C GLU A 118 39.69 16.10 20.61
N ALA A 119 39.47 17.42 20.42
CA ALA A 119 40.54 18.41 20.44
C ALA A 119 41.21 18.53 21.83
N ASP A 120 40.42 18.54 22.91
CA ASP A 120 40.92 18.60 24.29
C ASP A 120 41.75 17.35 24.61
N ASN A 121 41.28 16.16 24.22
CA ASN A 121 42.03 14.91 24.39
C ASN A 121 43.34 14.91 23.61
N GLU A 122 43.34 15.42 22.38
CA GLU A 122 44.56 15.52 21.57
C GLU A 122 45.58 16.49 22.20
N SER A 123 45.10 17.62 22.73
CA SER A 123 45.94 18.57 23.49
C SER A 123 46.52 17.93 24.76
N LEU A 124 45.71 17.19 25.52
CA LEU A 124 46.17 16.47 26.72
C LEU A 124 47.17 15.37 26.38
N ARG A 125 46.96 14.62 25.29
CA ARG A 125 47.95 13.64 24.79
C ARG A 125 49.27 14.31 24.42
N SER A 126 49.20 15.47 23.77
CA SER A 126 50.38 16.26 23.41
C SER A 126 51.11 16.83 24.64
N GLN A 127 50.37 17.16 25.71
CA GLN A 127 50.93 17.64 26.99
C GLN A 127 51.51 16.49 27.84
N SER A 128 50.85 15.31 27.86
CA SER A 128 51.31 14.11 28.59
C SER A 128 52.39 13.30 27.84
N GLY A 129 52.62 13.56 26.55
CA GLY A 129 53.73 13.00 25.79
C GLY A 129 55.13 13.48 26.22
N ALA A 130 55.22 14.37 27.21
CA ALA A 130 56.47 14.83 27.80
C ALA A 130 56.97 13.97 28.99
N ASP A 131 56.12 13.12 29.60
CA ASP A 131 56.54 12.21 30.69
C ASP A 131 56.65 10.76 30.18
N ARG A 132 57.90 10.38 29.88
CA ARG A 132 58.28 9.04 29.41
C ARG A 132 58.36 8.06 30.58
N ILE A 133 57.82 6.86 30.45
CA ILE A 133 58.50 5.65 30.93
C ILE A 133 58.56 4.66 29.77
N THR A 134 59.76 4.56 29.20
CA THR A 134 60.20 3.42 28.41
C THR A 134 60.35 2.24 29.38
N ASP A 135 59.42 1.31 29.41
CA ASP A 135 59.72 -0.03 29.89
C ASP A 135 59.51 -1.01 28.74
N THR A 136 60.65 -1.35 28.16
CA THR A 136 60.93 -2.54 27.36
C THR A 136 60.05 -3.71 27.76
N PHE A 137 59.13 -4.07 26.88
CA PHE A 137 58.53 -5.39 26.85
C PHE A 137 58.61 -5.94 25.42
N SER A 138 59.85 -6.02 24.96
CA SER A 138 60.23 -7.00 23.94
C SER A 138 60.29 -8.37 24.64
N ASP A 139 59.76 -9.40 23.98
CA ASP A 139 59.82 -10.83 24.35
C ASP A 139 58.67 -11.40 25.20
N LEU A 140 57.44 -11.42 24.65
CA LEU A 140 56.57 -12.58 24.84
C LEU A 140 56.63 -13.46 23.59
N PRO A 141 56.96 -14.77 23.71
CA PRO A 141 56.90 -15.67 22.58
C PRO A 141 55.44 -15.82 22.11
N LEU A 142 55.26 -15.82 20.78
CA LEU A 142 54.00 -16.10 20.13
C LEU A 142 53.57 -17.53 20.50
N VAL A 143 52.58 -17.66 21.36
CA VAL A 143 51.98 -18.94 21.73
C VAL A 143 50.89 -19.21 20.71
N ASP A 144 51.11 -20.18 19.84
CA ASP A 144 50.09 -20.67 18.90
C ASP A 144 49.00 -21.39 19.72
N TYR A 145 47.96 -20.64 20.07
CA TYR A 145 46.74 -21.24 20.59
C TYR A 145 46.06 -21.98 19.42
N GLU A 146 46.24 -23.31 19.35
CA GLU A 146 45.29 -24.15 18.62
C GLU A 146 43.94 -24.05 19.33
N GLU A 147 43.05 -23.26 18.75
CA GLU A 147 41.64 -23.19 19.15
C GLU A 147 40.96 -24.51 18.78
N ASP A 148 40.94 -25.44 19.73
CA ASP A 148 40.09 -26.64 19.70
C ASP A 148 38.61 -26.22 19.83
N TYR A 149 38.05 -25.60 18.79
CA TYR A 149 36.61 -25.34 18.72
C TYR A 149 35.88 -26.64 18.35
N PRO A 150 34.89 -27.08 19.14
CA PRO A 150 34.04 -28.18 18.74
C PRO A 150 33.23 -27.80 17.48
N PRO A 151 32.89 -28.78 16.60
CA PRO A 151 32.28 -28.49 15.31
C PRO A 151 30.95 -27.75 15.45
N VAL A 152 30.85 -26.57 14.84
CA VAL A 152 29.59 -25.84 14.75
C VAL A 152 28.73 -26.49 13.67
N GLU A 153 27.73 -27.27 14.08
CA GLU A 153 26.71 -27.78 13.16
C GLU A 153 25.92 -26.60 12.58
N ARG A 154 26.10 -26.33 11.28
CA ARG A 154 25.32 -25.32 10.58
C ARG A 154 23.93 -25.89 10.28
N PRO A 155 22.84 -25.20 10.63
CA PRO A 155 21.50 -25.66 10.25
C PRO A 155 21.39 -25.67 8.73
N SER A 156 21.11 -26.86 8.20
CA SER A 156 20.97 -27.13 6.77
C SER A 156 19.85 -26.28 6.17
N SER A 157 20.23 -25.27 5.38
CA SER A 157 19.32 -24.58 4.48
C SER A 157 19.64 -25.01 3.06
N SER A 158 18.93 -26.01 2.56
CA SER A 158 18.75 -26.19 1.12
C SER A 158 17.32 -26.64 0.83
N LYS A 159 16.55 -25.72 0.28
CA LYS A 159 15.27 -25.98 -0.36
C LYS A 159 15.49 -26.19 -1.87
N HIS A 160 14.57 -26.95 -2.44
CA HIS A 160 14.18 -27.11 -3.86
C HIS A 160 14.80 -28.29 -4.65
N PRO A 161 14.12 -28.84 -5.68
CA PRO A 161 12.75 -29.40 -5.73
C PRO A 161 12.68 -30.70 -6.60
N LEU A 162 11.46 -31.21 -6.83
CA LEU A 162 10.98 -31.97 -8.01
C LEU A 162 10.72 -33.50 -7.92
N ALA A 163 9.69 -33.83 -8.70
CA ALA A 163 9.17 -35.12 -9.15
C ALA A 163 8.32 -35.88 -8.11
N GLY A 164 7.02 -36.13 -8.28
CA GLY A 164 6.26 -36.28 -9.52
C GLY A 164 5.91 -37.76 -9.71
N LYS A 165 4.64 -38.08 -9.44
CA LYS A 165 3.82 -39.18 -9.98
C LYS A 165 4.38 -40.62 -9.90
N ALA A 166 3.67 -41.48 -9.18
CA ALA A 166 2.77 -42.50 -9.74
C ALA A 166 1.89 -43.08 -8.63
#